data_AF-A0A7N8Y4R3-F1
#
_entry.id   AF-A0A7N8Y4R3-F1
#
_cell.length_a   1.000
_cell.length_b   1.000
_cell.length_c   1.000
_cell.angle_alpha   90.00
_cell.angle_beta   90.00
_cell.angle_gamma   90.00
#
_symmetry.space_group_name_H-M   'P 1'
#
loop_
_entity.id
_entity.type
_entity.pdbx_description
1 polymer ?
#
loop_
_entity_poly.entity_id
_entity_poly.type
_entity_poly.pdbx_seq_one_letter_code
_entity_poly.pdbx_strand_id
1 'polypeptide(L)'
;MCFRKKTSCVRRRYSEFVWLRHCLEQNALIILLPKLPPRTFFFSLRNTDQVLQRMRGLQEFLESVVHTPLLLSDSRLHLFLQSDLSITEIEVCALGKTRYTVAEAIHRSSSGCISRLEDKASCDSDCESSSSSGLGLSVDTPVRGSPLPFSERDQPLFS
;
A
#
# COMPACT_ATOMS: atom_id res chain seq x y z
N MET A 1 -17.08 7.71 7.24
CA MET A 1 -15.81 7.62 6.50
C MET A 1 -16.06 6.80 5.25
N CYS A 2 -15.81 7.33 4.04
CA CYS A 2 -16.05 6.61 2.77
C CYS A 2 -14.86 5.74 2.34
N PHE A 3 -13.62 6.19 2.56
CA PHE A 3 -12.40 5.47 2.22
C PHE A 3 -11.81 4.70 3.40
N ARG A 4 -11.17 3.56 3.13
CA ARG A 4 -10.62 2.69 4.17
C ARG A 4 -9.22 3.10 4.62
N LYS A 5 -8.33 3.43 3.69
CA LYS A 5 -7.05 4.09 4.00
C LYS A 5 -7.23 5.60 4.05
N LYS A 6 -6.53 6.27 4.97
CA LYS A 6 -6.45 7.75 5.04
C LYS A 6 -5.69 8.33 3.84
N THR A 7 -4.63 7.63 3.43
CA THR A 7 -3.80 7.98 2.29
C THR A 7 -3.52 6.70 1.49
N SER A 8 -3.54 6.81 0.16
CA SER A 8 -3.15 5.72 -0.74
C SER A 8 -2.42 6.29 -1.95
N CYS A 9 -1.50 5.51 -2.49
CA CYS A 9 -0.76 5.85 -3.70
C CYS A 9 -0.73 4.62 -4.59
N VAL A 10 -1.28 4.74 -5.78
CA VAL A 10 -1.41 3.63 -6.74
C VAL A 10 -1.07 4.14 -8.13
N ARG A 11 -0.53 3.25 -8.97
CA ARG A 11 -0.23 3.56 -10.37
C ARG A 11 -1.27 2.93 -11.27
N ARG A 12 -1.97 3.76 -12.06
CA ARG A 12 -3.03 3.33 -12.99
C ARG A 12 -2.80 3.90 -14.38
N ARG A 13 -2.92 3.08 -15.41
CA ARG A 13 -2.82 3.47 -16.82
C ARG A 13 -4.18 3.98 -17.32
N TYR A 14 -4.17 4.81 -18.36
CA TYR A 14 -5.38 5.40 -18.95
C TYR A 14 -6.45 4.37 -19.31
N SER A 15 -6.07 3.21 -19.86
CA SER A 15 -7.04 2.14 -20.19
C SER A 15 -7.79 1.62 -18.96
N GLU A 16 -7.16 1.63 -17.79
CA GLU A 16 -7.81 1.22 -16.54
C GLU A 16 -8.82 2.27 -16.07
N PHE A 17 -8.58 3.56 -16.33
CA PHE A 17 -9.58 4.60 -16.11
C PHE A 17 -10.79 4.46 -17.04
N VAL A 18 -10.58 4.06 -18.31
CA VAL A 18 -11.67 3.78 -19.24
C VAL A 18 -12.55 2.64 -18.72
N TRP A 19 -11.93 1.56 -18.23
CA TRP A 19 -12.64 0.47 -17.57
C TRP A 19 -13.40 0.96 -16.33
N LEU A 20 -12.76 1.72 -15.44
CA LEU A 20 -13.40 2.23 -14.23
C LEU A 20 -14.64 3.08 -14.56
N ARG A 21 -14.53 4.00 -15.53
CA ARG A 21 -15.66 4.82 -15.97
C ARG A 21 -16.82 3.94 -16.44
N HIS A 22 -16.54 2.92 -17.24
CA HIS A 22 -17.57 2.00 -17.71
C HIS A 22 -18.25 1.27 -16.55
N CYS A 23 -17.49 0.75 -15.59
CA CYS A 23 -18.05 0.08 -14.40
C CYS A 23 -18.95 1.02 -13.58
N LEU A 24 -18.51 2.25 -13.35
CA LEU A 24 -19.27 3.24 -12.60
C LEU A 24 -20.56 3.65 -13.35
N GLU A 25 -20.51 3.75 -14.67
CA GLU A 25 -21.67 4.07 -15.52
C GLU A 25 -22.75 2.98 -15.45
N GLN A 26 -22.36 1.70 -15.39
CA GLN A 26 -23.31 0.60 -15.23
C GLN A 26 -24.02 0.60 -13.87
N ASN A 27 -23.35 1.08 -12.82
CA ASN A 27 -23.91 1.10 -11.47
C ASN A 27 -24.70 2.38 -11.15
N ALA A 28 -24.48 3.47 -11.90
CA ALA A 28 -25.04 4.79 -11.63
C ALA A 28 -25.77 5.36 -12.85
N LEU A 29 -26.77 4.61 -13.35
CA LEU A 29 -27.51 4.91 -14.60
C LEU A 29 -28.18 6.31 -14.65
N ILE A 30 -28.35 6.96 -13.50
CA ILE A 30 -29.00 8.28 -13.38
C ILE A 30 -27.97 9.43 -13.34
N ILE A 31 -26.69 9.13 -13.08
CA ILE A 31 -25.65 10.14 -12.88
C ILE A 31 -24.89 10.38 -14.18
N LEU A 32 -24.72 11.65 -14.54
CA LEU A 32 -23.82 12.03 -15.62
C LEU A 32 -22.37 11.91 -15.14
N LEU A 33 -21.68 10.83 -15.54
CA LEU A 33 -20.27 10.66 -15.18
C LEU A 33 -19.38 11.68 -15.89
N PRO A 34 -18.34 12.21 -15.21
CA PRO A 34 -17.34 13.04 -15.85
C PRO A 34 -16.69 12.33 -17.04
N LYS A 35 -16.38 13.11 -18.08
CA LYS A 35 -15.72 12.58 -19.28
C LYS A 35 -14.24 12.38 -18.98
N LEU A 36 -13.69 11.28 -19.48
CA LEU A 36 -12.24 11.08 -19.47
C LEU A 36 -11.58 11.97 -20.53
N PRO A 37 -10.31 12.34 -20.36
CA PRO A 37 -9.56 13.00 -21.41
C PRO A 37 -9.61 12.13 -22.69
N PRO A 38 -9.75 12.74 -23.88
CA PRO A 38 -9.91 11.99 -25.12
C PRO A 38 -8.78 10.99 -25.36
N ARG A 39 -9.11 9.83 -25.94
CA ARG A 39 -8.10 8.87 -26.38
C ARG A 39 -7.31 9.48 -27.53
N THR A 40 -6.08 9.90 -27.27
CA THR A 40 -5.15 10.36 -28.31
C THR A 40 -4.61 9.15 -29.09
N PHE A 41 -4.90 9.06 -30.39
CA PHE A 41 -4.42 7.96 -31.23
C PHE A 41 -2.89 7.93 -31.39
N PHE A 42 -2.24 9.10 -31.33
CA PHE A 42 -0.79 9.27 -31.39
C PHE A 42 -0.24 9.88 -30.09
N PHE A 43 -0.57 9.27 -28.95
CA PHE A 43 -0.03 9.72 -27.67
C PHE A 43 1.48 9.48 -27.57
N SER A 44 2.25 10.52 -27.28
CA SER A 44 3.68 10.41 -27.05
C SER A 44 4.03 10.78 -25.61
N LEU A 45 4.68 9.86 -24.89
CA LEU A 45 5.25 10.13 -23.56
C LEU A 45 6.37 11.18 -23.58
N ARG A 46 6.94 11.47 -24.76
CA ARG A 46 7.96 12.51 -24.93
C ARG A 46 7.36 13.91 -25.04
N ASN A 47 6.07 14.02 -25.36
CA ASN A 47 5.37 15.28 -25.39
C ASN A 47 4.81 15.57 -23.98
N THR A 48 5.50 16.42 -23.24
CA THR A 48 5.14 16.78 -21.87
C THR A 48 3.76 17.41 -21.78
N ASP A 49 3.37 18.22 -22.76
CA ASP A 49 2.07 18.91 -22.77
C ASP A 49 0.92 17.90 -22.89
N GLN A 50 1.05 16.91 -23.78
CA GLN A 50 0.08 15.82 -23.90
C GLN A 50 -0.03 15.01 -22.60
N VAL A 51 1.10 14.74 -21.95
CA VAL A 51 1.12 14.01 -20.67
C VAL A 51 0.43 14.83 -19.58
N LEU A 52 0.78 16.11 -19.43
CA LEU A 52 0.20 17.01 -18.42
C LEU A 52 -1.30 17.22 -18.64
N GLN A 53 -1.73 17.41 -19.89
CA GLN A 53 -3.15 17.55 -20.22
C GLN A 53 -3.92 16.26 -19.89
N ARG A 54 -3.35 15.09 -20.17
CA ARG A 54 -3.95 13.81 -19.78
C ARG A 54 -4.01 13.67 -18.25
N MET A 55 -2.93 14.00 -17.54
CA MET A 55 -2.90 13.94 -16.07
C MET A 55 -3.97 14.85 -15.46
N ARG A 56 -4.09 16.09 -15.93
CA ARG A 56 -5.11 17.04 -15.49
C ARG A 56 -6.52 16.49 -15.71
N GLY A 57 -6.82 15.98 -16.91
CA GLY A 57 -8.15 15.41 -17.18
C GLY A 57 -8.46 14.15 -16.34
N LEU A 58 -7.45 13.34 -16.02
CA LEU A 58 -7.62 12.20 -15.11
C LEU A 58 -7.84 12.65 -13.66
N GLN A 59 -7.18 13.72 -13.23
CA GLN A 59 -7.39 14.33 -11.92
C GLN A 59 -8.80 14.90 -11.79
N GLU A 60 -9.24 15.72 -12.75
CA GLU A 60 -10.60 16.29 -12.79
C GLU A 60 -11.68 15.19 -12.79
N PHE A 61 -11.46 14.11 -13.55
CA PHE A 61 -12.32 12.93 -13.52
C PHE A 61 -12.44 12.33 -12.12
N LEU A 62 -11.31 12.05 -11.45
CA LEU A 62 -11.32 11.47 -10.11
C LEU A 62 -11.94 12.41 -9.09
N GLU A 63 -11.61 13.70 -9.15
CA GLU A 63 -12.15 14.71 -8.25
C GLU A 63 -13.68 14.74 -8.34
N SER A 64 -14.25 14.77 -9.54
CA SER A 64 -15.71 14.70 -9.73
C SER A 64 -16.30 13.38 -9.23
N VAL A 65 -15.63 12.24 -9.48
CA VAL A 65 -16.10 10.92 -9.01
C VAL A 65 -16.14 10.86 -7.48
N VAL A 66 -15.09 11.32 -6.78
CA VAL A 66 -15.03 11.25 -5.31
C VAL A 66 -15.94 12.25 -4.62
N HIS A 67 -16.33 13.34 -5.28
CA HIS A 67 -17.34 14.26 -4.76
C HIS A 67 -18.79 13.74 -4.92
N THR A 68 -18.99 12.62 -5.61
CA THR A 68 -20.31 12.03 -5.84
C THR A 68 -20.56 10.85 -4.89
N PRO A 69 -21.38 11.00 -3.81
CA PRO A 69 -21.51 9.97 -2.77
C PRO A 69 -21.98 8.59 -3.27
N LEU A 70 -22.83 8.57 -4.30
CA LEU A 70 -23.31 7.33 -4.89
C LEU A 70 -22.18 6.52 -5.55
N LEU A 71 -21.22 7.18 -6.21
CA LEU A 71 -20.08 6.50 -6.83
C LEU A 71 -19.10 5.95 -5.77
N LEU A 72 -19.02 6.61 -4.61
CA LEU A 72 -18.24 6.14 -3.47
C LEU A 72 -18.79 4.84 -2.84
N SER A 73 -19.98 4.38 -3.21
CA SER A 73 -20.48 3.08 -2.75
C SER A 73 -19.91 1.89 -3.55
N ASP A 74 -19.30 2.13 -4.71
CA ASP A 74 -18.77 1.07 -5.57
C ASP A 74 -17.43 0.54 -5.05
N SER A 75 -17.38 -0.75 -4.72
CA SER A 75 -16.16 -1.41 -4.22
C SER A 75 -15.01 -1.40 -5.25
N ARG A 76 -15.32 -1.39 -6.55
CA ARG A 76 -14.32 -1.33 -7.63
C ARG A 76 -13.57 0.00 -7.63
N LEU A 77 -14.25 1.10 -7.29
CA LEU A 77 -13.62 2.42 -7.12
C LEU A 77 -12.60 2.39 -5.98
N HIS A 78 -12.98 1.81 -4.83
CA HIS A 78 -12.08 1.69 -3.68
C HIS A 78 -10.87 0.82 -3.99
N LEU A 79 -11.08 -0.34 -4.62
CA LEU A 79 -9.97 -1.21 -5.03
C LEU A 79 -9.07 -0.51 -6.05
N PHE A 80 -9.64 0.21 -7.02
CA PHE A 80 -8.88 0.96 -8.01
C PHE A 80 -7.97 2.02 -7.37
N LEU A 81 -8.46 2.75 -6.37
CA LEU A 81 -7.76 3.86 -5.71
C LEU A 81 -6.84 3.45 -4.55
N GLN A 82 -7.12 2.31 -3.90
CA GLN A 82 -6.48 1.93 -2.63
C GLN A 82 -5.78 0.57 -2.66
N SER A 83 -5.78 -0.11 -3.82
CA SER A 83 -5.07 -1.39 -3.99
C SER A 83 -4.23 -1.46 -5.26
N ASP A 84 -3.26 -2.38 -5.25
CA ASP A 84 -2.37 -2.68 -6.39
C ASP A 84 -2.95 -3.77 -7.32
N LEU A 85 -4.22 -4.17 -7.12
CA LEU A 85 -4.88 -5.21 -7.91
C LEU A 85 -5.04 -4.81 -9.38
N SER A 86 -4.87 -5.78 -10.30
CA SER A 86 -5.23 -5.64 -11.71
C SER A 86 -6.75 -5.52 -11.90
N ILE A 87 -7.21 -4.97 -13.03
CA ILE A 87 -8.64 -4.87 -13.37
C ILE A 87 -9.38 -6.20 -13.16
N THR A 88 -8.81 -7.30 -13.65
CA THR A 88 -9.41 -8.63 -13.56
C THR A 88 -9.54 -9.08 -12.11
N GLU A 89 -8.54 -8.82 -11.27
CA GLU A 89 -8.60 -9.14 -9.84
C GLU A 89 -9.63 -8.27 -9.12
N ILE A 90 -9.75 -6.99 -9.50
CA ILE A 90 -10.76 -6.09 -8.96
C ILE A 90 -12.17 -6.61 -9.25
N GLU A 91 -12.45 -7.06 -10.47
CA GLU A 91 -13.76 -7.63 -10.83
C GLU A 91 -14.08 -8.88 -10.02
N VAL A 92 -13.15 -9.83 -9.94
CA VAL A 92 -13.33 -11.08 -9.18
C VAL A 92 -13.53 -10.77 -7.69
N CYS A 93 -12.79 -9.80 -7.14
CA CYS A 93 -12.90 -9.38 -5.74
C CYS A 93 -14.23 -8.68 -5.45
N ALA A 94 -14.66 -7.76 -6.33
CA ALA A 94 -15.93 -7.06 -6.20
C ALA A 94 -17.14 -8.00 -6.29
N LEU A 95 -17.03 -9.10 -7.04
CA LEU A 95 -18.04 -10.16 -7.12
C LEU A 95 -18.00 -11.15 -5.94
N GLY A 96 -17.07 -10.99 -4.99
CA GLY A 96 -16.92 -11.90 -3.85
C GLY A 96 -16.36 -13.28 -4.22
N LYS A 97 -15.67 -13.41 -5.35
CA LYS A 97 -15.12 -14.68 -5.86
C LYS A 97 -13.65 -14.90 -5.48
N THR A 98 -13.02 -13.96 -4.77
CA THR A 98 -11.66 -14.08 -4.23
C THR A 98 -11.66 -14.74 -2.84
N ARG A 99 -10.50 -15.26 -2.40
CA ARG A 99 -10.32 -15.78 -1.03
C ARG A 99 -10.15 -14.69 0.03
N TYR A 100 -10.07 -13.43 -0.39
CA TYR A 100 -9.95 -12.26 0.47
C TYR A 100 -11.07 -11.28 0.17
N THR A 101 -11.42 -10.46 1.15
CA THR A 101 -12.41 -9.39 0.99
C THR A 101 -11.79 -8.12 0.39
N VAL A 102 -12.65 -7.21 -0.08
CA VAL A 102 -12.26 -5.85 -0.51
C VAL A 102 -11.44 -5.14 0.57
N ALA A 103 -11.88 -5.25 1.83
CA ALA A 103 -11.23 -4.63 2.98
C ALA A 103 -9.82 -5.17 3.24
N GLU A 104 -9.63 -6.47 3.07
CA GLU A 104 -8.33 -7.12 3.22
C GLU A 104 -7.38 -6.80 2.05
N ALA A 105 -7.89 -6.77 0.82
CA ALA A 105 -7.12 -6.38 -0.36
C ALA A 105 -6.52 -4.98 -0.20
N ILE A 106 -7.35 -4.02 0.25
CA ILE A 106 -6.92 -2.65 0.51
C ILE A 106 -5.87 -2.63 1.63
N HIS A 107 -6.07 -3.38 2.71
CA HIS A 107 -5.12 -3.42 3.83
C HIS A 107 -3.74 -3.97 3.43
N ARG A 108 -3.71 -5.04 2.64
CA ARG A 108 -2.47 -5.68 2.17
C ARG A 108 -1.70 -4.87 1.14
N SER A 109 -2.37 -3.95 0.45
CA SER A 109 -1.75 -3.15 -0.60
C SER A 109 -0.70 -2.21 0.00
N SER A 110 0.41 -2.01 -0.73
CA SER A 110 1.53 -1.23 -0.22
C SER A 110 1.11 0.22 0.07
N SER A 111 1.62 0.82 1.16
CA SER A 111 1.46 2.26 1.43
C SER A 111 2.56 3.08 0.71
N GLY A 112 3.21 2.51 -0.29
CA GLY A 112 4.47 3.02 -0.82
C GLY A 112 4.30 4.06 -1.91
N CYS A 113 4.38 5.35 -1.56
CA CYS A 113 5.12 6.30 -2.42
C CYS A 113 5.68 7.55 -1.71
N ILE A 114 5.48 7.75 -0.40
CA ILE A 114 6.08 8.87 0.35
C ILE A 114 7.15 8.37 1.32
N SER A 115 8.23 7.78 0.81
CA SER A 115 9.40 7.48 1.65
C SER A 115 10.74 7.76 0.98
N ARG A 116 10.77 8.47 -0.17
CA ARG A 116 12.01 8.64 -0.94
C ARG A 116 12.31 10.07 -1.40
N LEU A 117 11.58 11.06 -0.90
CA LEU A 117 11.82 12.47 -1.23
C LEU A 117 12.36 13.28 -0.02
N GLU A 118 12.54 12.67 1.15
CA GLU A 118 13.14 13.33 2.31
C GLU A 118 14.36 12.54 2.80
N ASP A 119 15.44 12.55 2.02
CA ASP A 119 16.79 12.25 2.52
C ASP A 119 17.78 13.22 1.85
N LYS A 120 17.54 14.52 2.07
CA LYS A 120 18.56 15.55 1.90
C LYS A 120 18.27 16.80 2.72
N ALA A 121 18.13 16.63 4.03
CA ALA A 121 18.53 17.66 4.98
C ALA A 121 19.81 17.14 5.65
N SER A 122 20.90 17.82 5.34
CA SER A 122 22.26 17.52 5.76
C SER A 122 22.51 17.85 7.23
N CYS A 123 23.61 17.27 7.71
CA CYS A 123 24.59 17.76 8.70
C CYS A 123 24.24 17.78 10.21
N ASP A 124 25.02 16.92 10.88
CA ASP A 124 25.69 17.03 12.19
C ASP A 124 24.89 17.29 13.45
N SER A 125 24.75 16.23 14.25
CA SER A 125 24.79 16.35 15.70
C SER A 125 26.02 15.61 16.24
N ASP A 126 27.04 16.36 16.61
CA ASP A 126 28.16 15.86 17.41
C ASP A 126 27.65 15.46 18.80
N CYS A 127 27.70 14.16 19.13
CA CYS A 127 27.45 13.67 20.47
C CYS A 127 28.77 13.59 21.26
N GLU A 128 29.12 14.69 21.91
CA GLU A 128 30.22 14.75 22.88
C GLU A 128 29.94 13.78 24.04
N SER A 129 30.67 12.66 24.08
CA SER A 129 30.63 11.70 25.19
C SER A 129 31.60 12.13 26.28
N SER A 130 31.08 12.80 27.31
CA SER A 130 31.83 13.03 28.55
C SER A 130 31.66 11.84 29.50
N SER A 131 32.77 11.13 29.74
CA SER A 131 32.92 10.14 30.80
C SER A 131 33.19 10.83 32.15
N SER A 132 32.49 10.45 33.22
CA SER A 132 33.08 10.46 34.57
C SER A 132 32.38 9.50 35.56
N SER A 133 33.14 8.47 35.91
CA SER A 133 33.33 7.70 37.15
C SER A 133 32.47 7.95 38.41
N GLY A 134 32.12 6.86 39.10
CA GLY A 134 31.58 6.89 40.48
C GLY A 134 31.32 5.53 41.15
N LEU A 135 32.39 4.77 41.41
CA LEU A 135 32.67 3.73 42.44
C LEU A 135 31.57 3.10 43.33
N GLY A 136 31.71 1.77 43.56
CA GLY A 136 31.28 1.10 44.81
C GLY A 136 31.23 -0.44 44.81
N LEU A 137 32.38 -1.10 45.09
CA LEU A 137 32.68 -2.35 45.86
C LEU A 137 31.71 -3.56 45.86
N SER A 138 32.08 -4.84 46.03
CA SER A 138 33.34 -5.64 46.10
C SER A 138 32.95 -7.11 46.43
N VAL A 139 33.89 -8.04 46.26
CA VAL A 139 34.06 -9.38 46.91
C VAL A 139 33.88 -10.63 46.03
N ASP A 140 35.02 -11.01 45.44
CA ASP A 140 35.77 -12.29 45.47
C ASP A 140 35.18 -13.66 45.05
N THR A 141 35.87 -14.19 44.03
CA THR A 141 36.18 -15.56 43.52
C THR A 141 36.43 -16.68 44.56
N PRO A 142 36.75 -17.96 44.19
CA PRO A 142 36.75 -18.66 42.87
C PRO A 142 36.20 -20.12 42.92
N VAL A 143 36.13 -20.83 41.78
CA VAL A 143 36.67 -22.22 41.54
C VAL A 143 35.96 -22.96 40.39
N ARG A 144 36.76 -23.16 39.32
CA ARG A 144 36.93 -24.33 38.45
C ARG A 144 36.00 -25.55 38.62
N GLY A 145 35.37 -25.98 37.52
CA GLY A 145 34.96 -27.38 37.32
C GLY A 145 33.85 -27.59 36.27
N SER A 146 34.22 -27.88 35.02
CA SER A 146 33.40 -28.76 34.14
C SER A 146 33.45 -30.18 34.71
N PRO A 147 32.42 -31.05 34.54
CA PRO A 147 32.07 -31.61 33.22
C PRO A 147 30.58 -31.97 32.99
N LEU A 148 30.24 -32.28 31.73
CA LEU A 148 29.04 -33.07 31.35
C LEU A 148 29.11 -34.48 31.98
N PRO A 149 27.98 -35.20 32.14
CA PRO A 149 27.62 -36.15 31.09
C PRO A 149 26.12 -36.42 30.85
N PHE A 150 25.95 -36.99 29.66
CA PHE A 150 24.86 -37.76 29.07
C PHE A 150 24.25 -38.88 29.96
N SER A 151 22.95 -39.15 29.80
CA SER A 151 22.33 -40.48 29.57
C SER A 151 20.80 -40.32 29.62
N GLU A 152 20.06 -40.52 28.51
CA GLU A 152 19.57 -41.82 27.99
C GLU A 152 18.73 -42.59 29.02
N ARG A 153 17.44 -42.81 28.71
CA ARG A 153 16.65 -43.94 29.20
C ARG A 153 15.35 -44.13 28.40
N ASP A 154 15.44 -45.12 27.52
CA ASP A 154 14.54 -46.28 27.37
C ASP A 154 13.06 -46.10 26.98
N GLN A 155 12.78 -46.58 25.77
CA GLN A 155 11.54 -47.28 25.38
C GLN A 155 11.46 -48.66 26.10
N PRO A 156 10.29 -49.32 26.10
CA PRO A 156 10.10 -50.42 25.13
C PRO A 156 8.71 -50.35 24.44
N LEU A 157 8.57 -50.61 23.14
CA LEU A 157 8.64 -51.87 22.36
C LEU A 157 7.32 -52.66 22.36
N PHE A 158 6.57 -52.52 21.23
CA PHE A 158 5.63 -53.41 20.50
C PHE A 158 4.61 -54.28 21.30
N SER A 159 3.43 -54.62 20.82
CA SER A 159 2.82 -54.63 19.48
C SER A 159 1.30 -54.66 19.61
#